data_AF-A0A925F9S2-F1
#
_entry.id   AF-A0A925F9S2-F1
#
_cell.length_a   1.000
_cell.length_b   1.000
_cell.length_c   1.000
_cell.angle_alpha   90.00
_cell.angle_beta   90.00
_cell.angle_gamma   90.00
#
_symmetry.space_group_name_H-M   'P 1'
#
loop_
_entity.id
_entity.type
_entity.pdbx_description
1 polymer ?
#
loop_
_entity_poly.entity_id
_entity_poly.type
_entity_poly.pdbx_seq_one_letter_code
_entity_poly.pdbx_strand_id
1 'polypeptide(L)'
;MAVSSCKKVDDPLVPFEASPVLVQIEDAPYQSDFSGEPTALYSLSAPVTLRARILKLDKTTILDYKKGIDSVAVPNLKITITLRSGVAVGEATTDAKGKISLTKTWAELGIASPKAGSNTALSWTGTLDGVTFTRLSKVQAK
;
A
#
# COMPACT_ATOMS: atom_id res chain seq x y z
N MET A 1 15.46 -41.06 -30.23
CA MET A 1 15.71 -40.01 -29.22
C MET A 1 14.37 -39.36 -28.90
N ALA A 2 13.81 -39.70 -27.74
CA ALA A 2 12.50 -39.22 -27.33
C ALA A 2 12.64 -37.80 -26.74
N VAL A 3 11.92 -36.85 -27.31
CA VAL A 3 11.74 -35.52 -26.73
C VAL A 3 10.70 -35.65 -25.61
N SER A 4 11.17 -35.68 -24.37
CA SER A 4 10.30 -35.65 -23.19
C SER A 4 9.51 -34.34 -23.18
N SER A 5 8.23 -34.44 -23.53
CA SER A 5 7.24 -33.39 -23.32
C SER A 5 7.12 -33.13 -21.82
N CYS A 6 7.53 -31.94 -21.35
CA CYS A 6 7.17 -31.47 -20.03
C CYS A 6 5.64 -31.39 -19.96
N LYS A 7 5.00 -32.35 -19.29
CA LYS A 7 3.63 -32.17 -18.81
C LYS A 7 3.63 -30.89 -17.97
N LYS A 8 2.98 -29.84 -18.46
CA LYS A 8 2.55 -28.74 -17.62
C LYS A 8 1.65 -29.38 -16.56
N VAL A 9 2.23 -29.57 -15.38
CA VAL A 9 1.48 -29.72 -14.14
C VAL A 9 0.40 -28.67 -14.20
N ASP A 10 -0.85 -29.12 -14.08
CA ASP A 10 -2.04 -28.30 -13.95
C ASP A 10 -1.66 -27.08 -13.12
N ASP A 11 -1.53 -25.92 -13.78
CA ASP A 11 -1.09 -24.70 -13.12
C ASP A 11 -2.17 -24.45 -12.07
N PRO A 12 -1.89 -24.55 -10.77
CA PRO A 12 -2.87 -24.24 -9.75
C PRO A 12 -3.01 -22.73 -9.84
N LEU A 13 -3.82 -22.29 -10.80
CA LEU A 13 -4.33 -20.95 -10.97
C LEU A 13 -5.23 -20.72 -9.77
N VAL A 14 -4.60 -20.63 -8.59
CA VAL A 14 -5.13 -19.88 -7.47
C VAL A 14 -5.47 -18.55 -8.11
N PRO A 15 -6.75 -18.19 -8.22
CA PRO A 15 -7.09 -16.90 -8.77
C PRO A 15 -6.27 -15.89 -7.96
N PHE A 16 -5.49 -15.06 -8.64
CA PHE A 16 -5.00 -13.86 -8.01
C PHE A 16 -6.26 -13.10 -7.62
N GLU A 17 -6.67 -13.22 -6.36
CA GLU A 17 -7.64 -12.34 -5.74
C GLU A 17 -7.02 -10.95 -5.87
N ALA A 18 -7.39 -10.29 -6.96
CA ALA A 18 -6.88 -8.98 -7.29
C ALA A 18 -7.20 -8.10 -6.10
N SER A 19 -6.17 -7.48 -5.51
CA SER A 19 -6.33 -6.59 -4.35
C SER A 19 -7.56 -5.71 -4.59
N PRO A 20 -8.61 -5.82 -3.75
CA PRO A 20 -9.91 -5.18 -4.01
C PRO A 20 -9.80 -3.65 -3.95
N VAL A 21 -8.67 -3.16 -3.45
CA VAL A 21 -8.38 -1.76 -3.23
C VAL A 21 -7.08 -1.32 -3.89
N LEU A 22 -7.11 -0.07 -4.33
CA LEU A 22 -5.97 0.76 -4.65
C LEU A 22 -5.57 1.52 -3.38
N VAL A 23 -4.31 1.37 -2.96
CA VAL A 23 -3.70 2.10 -1.85
C VAL A 23 -2.66 3.06 -2.43
N GLN A 24 -2.97 4.35 -2.35
CA GLN A 24 -2.14 5.44 -2.85
C GLN A 24 -1.38 6.10 -1.70
N ILE A 25 -0.07 6.31 -1.83
CA ILE A 25 0.73 6.98 -0.78
C ILE A 25 0.90 8.44 -1.16
N GLU A 26 0.22 9.35 -0.46
CA GLU A 26 0.08 10.76 -0.90
C GLU A 26 1.40 11.54 -0.89
N ASP A 27 2.38 11.10 -0.09
CA ASP A 27 3.68 11.76 0.07
C ASP A 27 4.78 11.21 -0.85
N ALA A 28 4.46 10.20 -1.66
CA ALA A 28 5.36 9.70 -2.69
C ALA A 28 5.21 10.55 -3.97
N PRO A 29 6.27 10.70 -4.79
CA PRO A 29 6.18 11.44 -6.04
C PRO A 29 5.10 10.84 -6.96
N TYR A 30 4.38 11.69 -7.68
CA TYR A 30 3.29 11.29 -8.59
C TYR A 30 3.71 10.14 -9.53
N GLN A 31 2.86 9.11 -9.66
CA GLN A 31 3.10 7.83 -10.35
C GLN A 31 4.05 6.83 -9.66
N SER A 32 4.67 7.18 -8.53
CA SER A 32 5.35 6.17 -7.70
C SER A 32 4.37 5.17 -7.09
N ASP A 33 3.08 5.48 -7.11
CA ASP A 33 1.98 4.61 -6.69
C ASP A 33 1.84 3.33 -7.55
N PHE A 34 2.44 3.27 -8.74
CA PHE A 34 2.54 2.04 -9.53
C PHE A 34 3.78 1.21 -9.17
N SER A 35 4.75 1.80 -8.48
CA SER A 35 5.87 1.06 -7.92
C SER A 35 5.34 0.08 -6.87
N GLY A 36 5.96 -1.09 -6.75
CA GLY A 36 5.67 -2.03 -5.67
C GLY A 36 5.89 -1.42 -4.28
N GLU A 37 6.78 -0.43 -4.19
CA GLU A 37 7.17 0.24 -2.95
C GLU A 37 7.43 1.75 -3.19
N PRO A 38 6.38 2.59 -3.24
CA PRO A 38 6.53 4.05 -3.31
C PRO A 38 7.37 4.57 -2.13
N THR A 39 8.29 5.51 -2.40
CA THR A 39 9.12 6.15 -1.37
C THR A 39 8.64 7.57 -1.11
N ALA A 40 8.19 7.84 0.11
CA ALA A 40 7.81 9.16 0.59
C ALA A 40 8.98 9.86 1.27
N LEU A 41 9.17 11.15 0.97
CA LEU A 41 10.33 11.93 1.42
C LEU A 41 9.94 12.93 2.51
N TYR A 42 10.53 12.80 3.70
CA TYR A 42 10.22 13.66 4.86
C TYR A 42 11.47 14.33 5.41
N SER A 43 11.29 15.51 6.01
CA SER A 43 12.37 16.28 6.63
C SER A 43 12.89 15.60 7.91
N LEU A 44 14.19 15.67 8.14
CA LEU A 44 14.85 15.14 9.34
C LEU A 44 14.37 15.74 10.67
N SER A 45 14.05 17.04 10.66
CA SER A 45 13.72 17.82 11.86
C SER A 45 12.23 17.82 12.24
N ALA A 46 11.37 17.27 11.39
CA ALA A 46 9.93 17.26 11.58
C ALA A 46 9.42 15.84 11.87
N PRO A 47 8.28 15.71 12.58
CA PRO A 47 7.60 14.42 12.66
C PRO A 47 7.15 13.96 11.26
N VAL A 48 7.10 12.65 11.08
CA VAL A 48 6.70 12.00 9.84
C VAL A 48 5.20 11.79 9.86
N THR A 49 4.48 12.50 8.99
CA THR A 49 3.03 12.31 8.81
C THR A 49 2.80 11.34 7.66
N LEU A 50 2.55 10.08 7.99
CA LEU A 50 2.23 9.04 7.02
C LEU A 50 0.82 9.25 6.48
N ARG A 51 0.70 9.48 5.17
CA ARG A 51 -0.59 9.68 4.51
C ARG A 51 -0.81 8.68 3.38
N ALA A 52 -2.00 8.10 3.35
CA ALA A 52 -2.42 7.26 2.26
C ALA A 52 -3.90 7.46 1.95
N ARG A 53 -4.30 7.07 0.75
CA ARG A 53 -5.69 7.07 0.31
C ARG A 53 -6.04 5.67 -0.19
N ILE A 54 -7.15 5.15 0.32
CA ILE A 54 -7.67 3.84 -0.04
C ILE A 54 -8.94 4.02 -0.87
N LEU A 55 -8.90 3.43 -2.06
CA LEU A 55 -9.94 3.50 -3.06
C LEU A 55 -10.31 2.07 -3.47
N LYS A 56 -11.60 1.75 -3.52
CA LYS A 56 -12.10 0.54 -4.15
C LYS A 56 -12.29 0.81 -5.64
N LEU A 57 -11.85 -0.12 -6.48
CA LEU A 57 -12.05 -0.02 -7.92
C LEU A 57 -13.38 -0.68 -8.28
N ASP A 58 -14.31 0.10 -8.79
CA ASP A 58 -15.58 -0.39 -9.30
C ASP A 58 -15.41 -0.83 -10.76
N LYS A 59 -15.62 -2.14 -11.00
CA LYS A 59 -15.43 -2.78 -12.31
C LYS A 59 -16.74 -2.96 -13.07
N THR A 60 -17.87 -2.45 -12.59
CA THR A 60 -19.20 -2.71 -13.17
C THR A 60 -19.30 -2.24 -14.63
N THR A 61 -18.58 -1.18 -14.99
CA THR A 61 -18.60 -0.57 -16.32
C THR A 61 -17.31 -0.77 -17.11
N ILE A 62 -16.49 -1.76 -16.76
CA ILE A 62 -15.17 -1.94 -17.39
C ILE A 62 -15.23 -2.20 -18.91
N LEU A 63 -16.36 -2.71 -19.42
CA LEU A 63 -16.60 -2.92 -20.85
C LEU A 63 -17.22 -1.71 -21.56
N ASP A 64 -17.65 -0.68 -20.81
CA ASP A 64 -18.15 0.58 -21.37
C ASP A 64 -16.98 1.53 -21.61
N TYR A 65 -16.58 1.64 -22.87
CA TYR A 65 -15.46 2.46 -23.33
C TYR A 65 -15.60 3.96 -23.01
N LYS A 66 -16.79 4.43 -22.63
CA LYS A 66 -17.02 5.83 -22.22
C LYS A 66 -16.87 6.05 -20.71
N LYS A 67 -17.05 5.02 -19.89
CA LYS A 67 -17.04 5.11 -18.42
C LYS A 67 -15.77 4.55 -17.81
N GLY A 68 -15.35 3.35 -18.22
CA GLY A 68 -14.15 2.70 -17.68
C GLY A 68 -14.32 2.21 -16.24
N ILE A 69 -13.24 2.27 -15.45
CA ILE A 69 -13.17 1.87 -14.04
C ILE A 69 -13.33 3.11 -13.17
N ASP A 70 -14.31 3.08 -12.27
CA ASP A 70 -14.50 4.14 -11.28
C ASP A 70 -13.72 3.84 -9.99
N SER A 71 -13.20 4.89 -9.34
CA SER A 71 -12.52 4.78 -8.05
C SER A 71 -13.38 5.35 -6.94
N VAL A 72 -13.81 4.49 -6.01
CA VAL A 72 -14.70 4.83 -4.90
C VAL A 72 -13.91 4.90 -3.61
N ALA A 73 -14.02 6.00 -2.87
CA ALA A 73 -13.39 6.13 -1.56
C ALA A 73 -13.98 5.13 -0.56
N VAL A 74 -13.13 4.47 0.23
CA VAL A 74 -13.55 3.50 1.24
C VAL A 74 -13.43 4.11 2.63
N PRO A 75 -14.53 4.59 3.24
CA PRO A 75 -14.50 5.14 4.59
C PRO A 75 -14.56 4.06 5.67
N ASN A 76 -14.17 4.40 6.90
CA ASN A 76 -14.24 3.55 8.09
C ASN A 76 -13.47 2.22 7.98
N LEU A 77 -12.45 2.16 7.13
CA LEU A 77 -11.60 0.99 6.97
C LEU A 77 -10.42 1.08 7.93
N LYS A 78 -10.26 0.07 8.79
CA LYS A 78 -9.12 -0.03 9.70
C LYS A 78 -7.88 -0.51 8.92
N ILE A 79 -6.80 0.26 9.02
CA ILE A 79 -5.50 -0.07 8.45
C ILE A 79 -4.47 -0.17 9.57
N THR A 80 -3.77 -1.30 9.61
CA THR A 80 -2.64 -1.54 10.50
C THR A 80 -1.35 -1.25 9.75
N ILE A 81 -0.52 -0.37 10.33
CA ILE A 81 0.76 0.04 9.76
C ILE A 81 1.86 -0.60 10.59
N THR A 82 2.71 -1.36 9.91
CA THR A 82 3.83 -2.07 10.53
C THR A 82 5.13 -1.74 9.79
N LEU A 83 6.24 -1.76 10.50
CA LEU A 83 7.55 -1.85 9.87
C LEU A 83 7.64 -3.19 9.16
N ARG A 84 8.41 -3.27 8.07
CA ARG A 84 8.66 -4.54 7.37
C ARG A 84 9.38 -5.57 8.25
N SER A 85 10.02 -5.13 9.33
CA SER A 85 10.57 -5.98 10.39
C SER A 85 9.51 -6.64 11.28
N GLY A 86 8.22 -6.30 11.13
CA GLY A 86 7.10 -6.83 11.91
C GLY A 86 6.70 -5.98 13.11
N VAL A 87 7.41 -4.89 13.41
CA VAL A 87 7.08 -4.00 14.53
C VAL A 87 5.86 -3.14 14.19
N ALA A 88 4.85 -3.12 15.05
CA ALA A 88 3.68 -2.26 14.87
C ALA A 88 4.05 -0.78 15.04
N VAL A 89 3.74 0.04 14.04
CA VAL A 89 3.90 1.51 14.09
C VAL A 89 2.64 2.16 14.66
N GLY A 90 1.48 1.64 14.25
CA GLY A 90 0.18 2.07 14.71
C GLY A 90 -0.96 1.59 13.83
N GLU A 91 -2.17 1.98 14.21
CA GLU A 91 -3.38 1.69 13.46
C GLU A 91 -4.10 3.01 13.20
N ALA A 92 -4.71 3.16 12.04
CA ALA A 92 -5.61 4.27 11.78
C ALA A 92 -6.76 3.85 10.86
N THR A 93 -7.85 4.60 10.95
CA THR A 93 -9.08 4.33 10.23
C THR A 93 -9.26 5.36 9.14
N THR A 94 -9.75 4.95 7.97
CA THR A 94 -9.99 5.88 6.86
C THR A 94 -11.16 6.82 7.13
N ASP A 95 -11.01 8.08 6.70
CA ASP A 95 -12.05 9.10 6.76
C ASP A 95 -13.09 8.95 5.62
N ALA A 96 -14.06 9.88 5.56
CA ALA A 96 -15.10 9.93 4.52
C ALA A 96 -14.55 9.98 3.07
N LYS A 97 -13.29 10.38 2.87
CA LYS A 97 -12.61 10.46 1.58
C LYS A 97 -11.68 9.27 1.33
N GLY A 98 -11.70 8.26 2.22
CA GLY A 98 -10.82 7.09 2.17
C GLY A 98 -9.38 7.41 2.58
N LYS A 99 -9.13 8.53 3.27
CA LYS A 99 -7.78 8.96 3.64
C LYS A 99 -7.42 8.51 5.05
N ILE A 100 -6.15 8.19 5.22
CA ILE A 100 -5.52 7.87 6.49
C ILE A 100 -4.36 8.85 6.72
N SER A 101 -4.24 9.34 7.95
CA SER A 101 -3.13 10.20 8.38
C SER A 101 -2.67 9.73 9.75
N LEU A 102 -1.39 9.38 9.86
CA LEU A 102 -0.77 8.96 11.11
C LEU A 102 0.56 9.70 11.30
N THR A 103 0.66 10.52 12.34
CA THR A 103 1.89 11.24 12.66
C THR A 103 2.74 10.43 13.63
N LYS A 104 4.02 10.22 13.28
CA LYS A 104 4.99 9.44 14.04
C LYS A 104 6.35 10.10 14.07
N THR A 105 7.12 9.84 15.11
CA THR A 105 8.53 10.23 15.18
C THR A 105 9.40 9.24 14.40
N TRP A 106 10.59 9.67 13.97
CA TRP A 106 11.57 8.78 13.34
C TRP A 106 11.95 7.59 14.23
N ALA A 107 12.01 7.80 15.55
CA ALA A 107 12.29 6.74 16.52
C ALA A 107 11.19 5.67 16.53
N GLU A 108 9.91 6.06 16.47
CA GLU A 108 8.78 5.12 16.35
C GLU A 108 8.78 4.36 15.01
N LEU A 109 9.43 4.92 13.99
CA LEU A 109 9.64 4.26 12.71
C LEU A 109 10.91 3.38 12.66
N GLY A 110 11.53 3.16 13.83
CA GLY A 110 12.73 2.33 13.98
C GLY A 110 14.05 3.05 13.70
N ILE A 111 14.04 4.38 13.54
CA ILE A 111 15.23 5.19 13.25
C ILE A 111 15.48 6.15 14.42
N ALA A 112 16.26 5.71 15.41
CA ALA A 112 16.58 6.50 16.61
C ALA A 112 17.42 7.76 16.32
N SER A 113 18.25 7.74 15.27
CA SER A 113 19.08 8.87 14.86
C SER A 113 19.03 9.03 13.34
N PRO A 114 18.00 9.70 12.81
CA PRO A 114 17.83 9.83 11.37
C PRO A 114 18.92 10.74 10.79
N LYS A 115 19.55 10.29 9.72
CA LYS A 115 20.45 11.07 8.84
C LYS A 115 19.89 11.12 7.43
N ALA A 116 20.29 12.09 6.62
CA ALA A 116 19.88 12.16 5.21
C ALA A 116 20.17 10.81 4.51
N GLY A 117 19.17 10.28 3.80
CA GLY A 117 19.22 8.96 3.18
C GLY A 117 18.80 7.78 4.06
N SER A 118 18.55 8.00 5.36
CA SER A 118 17.95 6.96 6.21
C SER A 118 16.57 6.60 5.68
N ASN A 119 16.27 5.31 5.58
CA ASN A 119 14.98 4.85 5.11
C ASN A 119 14.44 3.72 5.98
N THR A 120 13.13 3.58 5.96
CA THR A 120 12.39 2.51 6.63
C THR A 120 11.29 2.04 5.72
N ALA A 121 11.05 0.72 5.69
CA ALA A 121 10.02 0.11 4.90
C ALA A 121 8.79 -0.18 5.77
N LEU A 122 7.63 0.15 5.24
CA LEU A 122 6.33 0.03 5.90
C LEU A 122 5.43 -0.94 5.13
N SER A 123 4.58 -1.62 5.88
CA SER A 123 3.51 -2.47 5.36
C SER A 123 2.18 -1.96 5.91
N TRP A 124 1.28 -1.65 4.98
CA TRP A 124 -0.07 -1.16 5.24
C TRP A 124 -1.03 -2.31 4.99
N THR A 125 -1.63 -2.85 6.04
CA THR A 125 -2.52 -4.01 5.93
C THR A 125 -3.93 -3.63 6.34
N GLY A 126 -4.90 -4.06 5.54
CA GLY A 126 -6.33 -3.87 5.83
C GLY A 126 -7.14 -5.03 5.29
N THR A 127 -8.40 -5.10 5.70
CA THR A 127 -9.34 -6.11 5.21
C THR A 127 -10.60 -5.41 4.71
N LEU A 128 -10.91 -5.55 3.43
CA LEU A 128 -12.13 -5.02 2.83
C LEU A 128 -12.95 -6.19 2.25
N ASP A 129 -14.24 -6.24 2.57
CA ASP A 129 -15.17 -7.28 2.07
C ASP A 129 -14.67 -8.73 2.32
N GLY A 130 -13.95 -8.95 3.42
CA GLY A 130 -13.38 -10.26 3.77
C GLY A 130 -12.03 -10.59 3.11
N VAL A 131 -11.53 -9.72 2.24
CA VAL A 131 -10.26 -9.88 1.54
C VAL A 131 -9.19 -9.01 2.20
N THR A 132 -8.14 -9.64 2.71
CA THR A 132 -6.98 -8.93 3.28
C THR A 132 -6.04 -8.49 2.17
N PHE A 133 -5.65 -7.22 2.21
CA PHE A 133 -4.67 -6.64 1.31
C PHE A 133 -3.50 -6.06 2.11
N THR A 134 -2.32 -6.10 1.50
CA THR A 134 -1.12 -5.46 2.05
C THR A 134 -0.44 -4.62 0.97
N ARG A 135 -0.22 -3.34 1.27
CA ARG A 135 0.56 -2.43 0.43
C ARG A 135 1.89 -2.13 1.10
N LEU A 136 2.98 -2.17 0.34
CA LEU A 136 4.30 -1.80 0.82
C LEU A 136 4.61 -0.34 0.48
N SER A 137 5.35 0.35 1.34
CA SER A 137 5.91 1.66 1.04
C SER A 137 7.24 1.85 1.73
N LYS A 138 7.98 2.88 1.35
CA LYS A 138 9.21 3.31 2.01
C LYS A 138 9.06 4.76 2.44
N VAL A 139 9.71 5.10 3.54
CA VAL A 139 9.86 6.47 4.02
C VAL A 139 11.33 6.74 4.08
N GLN A 140 11.77 7.85 3.49
CA GLN A 140 13.16 8.25 3.48
C GLN A 140 13.31 9.67 4.03
N ALA A 141 14.33 9.83 4.86
CA ALA A 141 14.70 11.11 5.43
C ALA A 141 15.54 11.91 4.44
N LYS A 142 15.17 13.17 4.24
CA LYS A 142 15.91 14.15 3.45
C LYS A 142 16.21 15.41 4.25
#